data_AF-A0A8J8NWG1-F1
#
_entry.id   AF-A0A8J8NWG1-F1
#
_cell.length_a   1.000
_cell.length_b   1.000
_cell.length_c   1.000
_cell.angle_alpha   90.00
_cell.angle_beta   90.00
_cell.angle_gamma   90.00
#
_symmetry.space_group_name_H-M   'P 1'
#
loop_
_entity.id
_entity.type
_entity.pdbx_description
1 polymer ?
#
loop_
_entity_poly.entity_id
_entity_poly.type
_entity_poly.pdbx_seq_one_letter_code
_entity_poly.pdbx_strand_id
1 'polypeptide(L)'
;MEKKQAAQSTPQDQLVSQFQYEIASSIPVDQGRKFLEQYSWNVNEALMQYYTYYLGTGKIPSAGNSFAKKPTKKSKNIIFFSNTRAGKSTLVNVLSNKQAAAVGTSSYGKSTTLTYTSYNFTHLNQAYTAYDGPGLNDSECRVSNKDIKKQILQIMIEGFQGADLQGLLFFQSCATDHFMMNVYLEKAVAIFGPEIKKTIVVLLTKYKKADPGLVQEAKKTCEEIGLKFLEWESIDITPEEMEQQKRTLFETISTLTPFQMKDVLKYRRDIVEQAFSLKSQAPDLVKEEVEEYKDTVQDIKFVKENLNVKIPYTYEKPRGGLAGLFGGTKTVSTQVEANIPIEKPVITDVEVTKKYQKKTQVKPPLDQFIEPARKVILKRIGNNM
;
A
#
# COMPACT_ATOMS: atom_id res chain seq x y z
N MET A 1 -27.38 -66.62 -6.21
CA MET A 1 -27.61 -65.56 -7.21
C MET A 1 -28.35 -64.42 -6.54
N GLU A 2 -27.64 -63.46 -5.98
CA GLU A 2 -28.25 -62.28 -5.36
C GLU A 2 -28.56 -61.23 -6.42
N LYS A 3 -29.84 -60.88 -6.57
CA LYS A 3 -30.29 -59.77 -7.41
C LYS A 3 -29.95 -58.46 -6.70
N LYS A 4 -28.93 -57.73 -7.18
CA LYS A 4 -28.72 -56.32 -6.83
C LYS A 4 -29.86 -55.49 -7.42
N GLN A 5 -30.68 -54.89 -6.56
CA GLN A 5 -31.61 -53.83 -6.96
C GLN A 5 -30.80 -52.56 -7.24
N ALA A 6 -31.00 -51.98 -8.42
CA ALA A 6 -30.45 -50.68 -8.79
C ALA A 6 -31.18 -49.58 -8.00
N ALA A 7 -30.42 -48.76 -7.28
CA ALA A 7 -30.96 -47.60 -6.58
C ALA A 7 -31.56 -46.62 -7.59
N GLN A 8 -32.84 -46.29 -7.40
CA GLN A 8 -33.50 -45.25 -8.18
C GLN A 8 -32.90 -43.90 -7.79
N SER A 9 -32.32 -43.20 -8.77
CA SER A 9 -31.82 -41.83 -8.63
C SER A 9 -32.94 -40.91 -8.16
N THR A 10 -32.65 -40.02 -7.21
CA THR A 10 -33.65 -39.06 -6.74
C THR A 10 -33.96 -38.02 -7.82
N PRO A 11 -35.14 -37.36 -7.79
CA PRO A 11 -35.46 -36.25 -8.70
C PRO A 11 -34.40 -35.13 -8.69
N GLN A 12 -33.70 -34.98 -7.56
CA GLN A 12 -32.62 -34.02 -7.39
C GLN A 12 -31.34 -34.46 -8.12
N ASP A 13 -31.03 -35.76 -8.15
CA ASP A 13 -29.91 -36.31 -8.94
C ASP A 13 -30.15 -36.17 -10.44
N GLN A 14 -31.41 -36.28 -10.89
CA GLN A 14 -31.79 -36.11 -12.30
C GLN A 14 -31.67 -34.65 -12.76
N LEU A 15 -32.09 -33.69 -11.92
CA LEU A 15 -31.92 -32.25 -12.18
C LEU A 15 -30.45 -31.82 -12.23
N VAL A 16 -29.61 -32.36 -11.34
CA VAL A 16 -28.16 -32.10 -11.32
C VAL A 16 -27.47 -32.67 -12.57
N SER A 17 -27.87 -33.85 -13.00
CA SER A 17 -27.33 -34.50 -14.20
C SER A 17 -27.69 -33.76 -15.50
N GLN A 18 -28.94 -33.26 -15.59
CA GLN A 18 -29.44 -32.53 -16.75
C GLN A 18 -28.78 -31.13 -16.86
N PHE A 19 -28.54 -30.48 -15.72
CA PHE A 19 -27.84 -29.19 -15.63
C PHE A 19 -26.33 -29.31 -15.95
N GLN A 20 -25.69 -30.42 -15.58
CA GLN A 20 -24.29 -30.69 -15.92
C GLN A 20 -24.07 -30.94 -17.42
N TYR A 21 -25.04 -31.56 -18.10
CA TYR A 21 -24.97 -31.87 -19.53
C TYR A 21 -25.14 -30.60 -20.42
N GLU A 22 -26.01 -29.67 -20.04
CA GLU A 22 -26.22 -28.40 -20.75
C GLU A 22 -25.03 -27.42 -20.60
N ILE A 23 -24.26 -27.54 -19.52
CA ILE A 23 -23.08 -26.68 -19.28
C ILE A 23 -21.83 -27.20 -20.01
N ALA A 24 -21.69 -28.52 -20.17
CA ALA A 24 -20.52 -29.13 -20.81
C ALA A 24 -20.47 -28.93 -22.34
N SER A 25 -21.58 -28.54 -22.97
CA SER A 25 -21.72 -28.44 -24.42
C SER A 25 -21.48 -27.03 -25.00
N SER A 26 -21.14 -26.04 -24.18
CA SER A 26 -20.83 -24.70 -24.69
C SER A 26 -19.71 -24.00 -23.89
N ILE A 27 -18.61 -23.69 -24.60
CA ILE A 27 -17.58 -22.66 -24.36
C ILE A 27 -16.15 -23.22 -24.12
N PRO A 28 -15.13 -22.78 -24.91
CA PRO A 28 -13.74 -23.22 -24.78
C PRO A 28 -13.08 -22.68 -23.50
N VAL A 29 -12.54 -23.60 -22.70
CA VAL A 29 -12.00 -23.38 -21.33
C VAL A 29 -10.65 -22.63 -21.31
N ASP A 30 -9.94 -22.58 -22.44
CA ASP A 30 -8.51 -22.24 -22.44
C ASP A 30 -8.18 -20.74 -22.38
N GLN A 31 -9.11 -19.85 -22.77
CA GLN A 31 -8.87 -18.39 -22.68
C GLN A 31 -9.23 -17.81 -21.30
N GLY A 32 -10.24 -18.38 -20.63
CA GLY A 32 -10.64 -17.97 -19.28
C GLY A 32 -9.69 -18.44 -18.18
N ARG A 33 -8.87 -19.47 -18.44
CA ARG A 33 -7.84 -19.98 -17.51
C ARG A 33 -6.64 -19.03 -17.44
N LYS A 34 -6.12 -18.60 -18.60
CA LYS A 34 -5.04 -17.61 -18.70
C LYS A 34 -5.41 -16.26 -18.08
N PHE A 35 -6.67 -15.83 -18.24
CA PHE A 35 -7.20 -14.61 -17.62
C PHE A 35 -7.31 -14.68 -16.09
N LEU A 36 -7.46 -15.87 -15.48
CA LEU A 36 -7.54 -15.96 -14.01
C LEU A 36 -6.17 -16.20 -13.34
N GLU A 37 -5.29 -16.95 -13.99
CA GLU A 37 -3.90 -17.12 -13.54
C GLU A 37 -3.15 -15.78 -13.52
N GLN A 38 -3.42 -14.92 -14.50
CA GLN A 38 -2.79 -13.60 -14.63
C GLN A 38 -3.26 -12.57 -13.57
N TYR A 39 -4.49 -12.67 -13.07
CA TYR A 39 -5.07 -11.61 -12.24
C TYR A 39 -5.04 -11.87 -10.74
N SER A 40 -4.72 -13.09 -10.26
CA SER A 40 -4.41 -13.43 -8.86
C SER A 40 -5.22 -12.63 -7.81
N TRP A 41 -6.49 -12.38 -8.09
CA TRP A 41 -7.43 -11.87 -7.13
C TRP A 41 -8.02 -13.11 -6.51
N ASN A 42 -7.49 -13.47 -5.36
CA ASN A 42 -8.12 -14.49 -4.55
C ASN A 42 -9.48 -13.91 -4.16
N VAL A 43 -10.54 -14.27 -4.89
CA VAL A 43 -11.93 -13.88 -4.58
C VAL A 43 -12.22 -14.18 -3.09
N ASN A 44 -11.60 -15.22 -2.56
CA ASN A 44 -11.64 -15.59 -1.14
C ASN A 44 -11.02 -14.53 -0.24
N GLU A 45 -10.02 -13.78 -0.68
CA GLU A 45 -9.41 -12.70 0.09
C GLU A 45 -10.24 -11.42 0.04
N ALA A 46 -10.83 -11.07 -1.11
CA ALA A 46 -11.76 -9.96 -1.22
C ALA A 46 -13.01 -10.21 -0.35
N LEU A 47 -13.53 -11.44 -0.37
CA LEU A 47 -14.58 -11.89 0.54
C LEU A 47 -14.07 -11.87 1.98
N MET A 48 -12.94 -12.48 2.32
CA MET A 48 -12.44 -12.53 3.71
C MET A 48 -12.11 -11.16 4.30
N GLN A 49 -11.60 -10.21 3.52
CA GLN A 49 -11.39 -8.83 3.98
C GLN A 49 -12.73 -8.12 4.22
N TYR A 50 -13.72 -8.35 3.35
CA TYR A 50 -15.09 -7.88 3.55
C TYR A 50 -15.74 -8.50 4.80
N TYR A 51 -15.65 -9.82 4.97
CA TYR A 51 -16.15 -10.57 6.13
C TYR A 51 -15.45 -10.14 7.43
N THR A 52 -14.13 -9.91 7.43
CA THR A 52 -13.37 -9.51 8.64
C THR A 52 -13.68 -8.07 9.04
N TYR A 53 -13.84 -7.16 8.08
CA TYR A 53 -14.04 -5.74 8.36
C TYR A 53 -15.50 -5.38 8.69
N TYR A 54 -16.49 -5.96 8.00
CA TYR A 54 -17.91 -5.58 8.15
C TYR A 54 -18.69 -6.41 9.19
N LEU A 55 -18.34 -7.69 9.40
CA LEU A 55 -19.06 -8.53 10.35
C LEU A 55 -18.51 -8.44 11.78
N GLY A 56 -17.24 -8.09 11.96
CA GLY A 56 -16.63 -7.97 13.29
C GLY A 56 -17.06 -6.71 14.07
N THR A 57 -17.54 -5.66 13.39
CA THR A 57 -17.84 -4.37 14.03
C THR A 57 -19.34 -4.04 14.10
N GLY A 58 -20.19 -4.74 13.34
CA GLY A 58 -21.63 -4.47 13.26
C GLY A 58 -21.99 -3.05 12.79
N LYS A 59 -21.00 -2.24 12.40
CA LYS A 59 -21.14 -0.86 11.98
C LYS A 59 -20.66 -0.76 10.55
N ILE A 60 -21.54 -0.28 9.66
CA ILE A 60 -21.07 0.43 8.46
C ILE A 60 -20.22 1.57 9.01
N PRO A 61 -18.91 1.67 8.71
CA PRO A 61 -18.17 2.84 9.16
C PRO A 61 -18.85 4.06 8.55
N SER A 62 -19.48 4.89 9.39
CA SER A 62 -19.52 6.30 9.07
C SER A 62 -18.06 6.70 8.93
N ALA A 63 -17.68 7.21 7.75
CA ALA A 63 -16.32 7.57 7.39
C ALA A 63 -15.59 8.22 8.59
N GLY A 64 -14.82 7.40 9.30
CA GLY A 64 -14.29 7.73 10.61
C GLY A 64 -12.92 8.37 10.46
N ASN A 65 -12.92 9.70 10.41
CA ASN A 65 -11.86 10.62 10.83
C ASN A 65 -10.45 10.04 11.05
N SER A 66 -9.72 9.70 9.98
CA SER A 66 -8.26 9.78 9.94
C SER A 66 -7.71 10.41 8.65
N PHE A 67 -8.56 10.70 7.67
CA PHE A 67 -8.22 11.56 6.55
C PHE A 67 -8.69 12.99 6.86
N ALA A 68 -7.72 13.90 6.95
CA ALA A 68 -7.91 15.30 7.29
C ALA A 68 -9.02 15.99 6.46
N LYS A 69 -9.72 16.93 7.12
CA LYS A 69 -10.67 17.96 6.61
C LYS A 69 -11.41 17.62 5.30
N LYS A 70 -12.75 17.51 5.38
CA LYS A 70 -13.67 17.48 4.21
C LYS A 70 -13.18 18.45 3.12
N PRO A 71 -12.87 17.97 1.90
CA PRO A 71 -12.30 18.81 0.85
C PRO A 71 -13.29 19.89 0.42
N THR A 72 -12.92 21.16 0.56
CA THR A 72 -13.75 22.34 0.27
C THR A 72 -13.69 22.80 -1.19
N LYS A 73 -13.13 21.98 -2.09
CA LYS A 73 -13.15 22.13 -3.56
C LYS A 73 -12.90 20.73 -4.14
N LYS A 74 -13.57 20.33 -5.24
CA LYS A 74 -13.30 19.03 -5.90
C LYS A 74 -11.82 18.96 -6.28
N SER A 75 -11.00 18.29 -5.46
CA SER A 75 -9.57 18.10 -5.73
C SER A 75 -9.41 17.01 -6.78
N LYS A 76 -8.37 17.15 -7.61
CA LYS A 76 -7.96 16.11 -8.54
C LYS A 76 -7.04 15.12 -7.83
N ASN A 77 -7.39 13.85 -7.82
CA ASN A 77 -6.63 12.78 -7.20
C ASN A 77 -5.51 12.31 -8.14
N ILE A 78 -4.31 12.13 -7.59
CA ILE A 78 -3.15 11.59 -8.29
C ILE A 78 -2.50 10.53 -7.40
N ILE A 79 -2.17 9.36 -7.94
CA ILE A 79 -1.40 8.34 -7.21
C ILE A 79 0.03 8.32 -7.75
N PHE A 80 1.02 8.21 -6.86
CA PHE A 80 2.40 7.94 -7.22
C PHE A 80 2.65 6.42 -7.17
N PHE A 81 3.16 5.86 -8.27
CA PHE A 81 3.29 4.42 -8.44
C PHE A 81 4.65 4.07 -9.05
N SER A 82 5.43 3.24 -8.37
CA SER A 82 6.72 2.75 -8.88
C SER A 82 7.32 1.73 -7.92
N ASN A 83 8.51 1.22 -8.25
CA ASN A 83 9.41 0.59 -7.29
C ASN A 83 9.94 1.60 -6.23
N THR A 84 10.62 1.07 -5.20
CA THR A 84 11.31 1.89 -4.20
C THR A 84 12.44 2.69 -4.86
N ARG A 85 12.76 3.89 -4.32
CA ARG A 85 13.86 4.79 -4.78
C ARG A 85 13.70 5.50 -6.13
N ALA A 86 12.52 5.43 -6.75
CA ALA A 86 12.25 6.11 -8.02
C ALA A 86 12.09 7.65 -7.93
N GLY A 87 12.04 8.22 -6.72
CA GLY A 87 11.89 9.68 -6.51
C GLY A 87 10.48 10.17 -6.17
N LYS A 88 9.55 9.27 -5.78
CA LYS A 88 8.16 9.63 -5.43
C LYS A 88 8.05 10.69 -4.34
N SER A 89 8.65 10.45 -3.17
CA SER A 89 8.60 11.38 -2.04
C SER A 89 9.38 12.68 -2.30
N THR A 90 10.41 12.63 -3.16
CA THR A 90 11.10 13.83 -3.63
C THR A 90 10.15 14.72 -4.45
N LEU A 91 9.34 14.13 -5.33
CA LEU A 91 8.32 14.88 -6.07
C LEU A 91 7.31 15.54 -5.11
N VAL A 92 6.87 14.86 -4.04
CA VAL A 92 5.98 15.48 -3.04
C VAL A 92 6.57 16.77 -2.47
N ASN A 93 7.85 16.76 -2.11
CA ASN A 93 8.52 17.93 -1.54
C ASN A 93 8.60 19.09 -2.55
N VAL A 94 8.89 18.75 -3.82
CA VAL A 94 8.90 19.71 -4.92
C VAL A 94 7.51 20.31 -5.17
N LEU A 95 6.46 19.49 -5.21
CA LEU A 95 5.09 19.95 -5.47
C LEU A 95 4.50 20.75 -4.31
N SER A 96 4.92 20.45 -3.07
CA SER A 96 4.46 21.15 -1.88
C SER A 96 5.29 22.40 -1.53
N ASN A 97 6.39 22.65 -2.25
CA ASN A 97 7.38 23.71 -1.96
C ASN A 97 7.87 23.69 -0.50
N LYS A 98 7.92 22.50 0.14
CA LYS A 98 8.37 22.30 1.52
C LYS A 98 8.80 20.85 1.75
N GLN A 99 9.51 20.58 2.84
CA GLN A 99 9.84 19.22 3.25
C GLN A 99 8.63 18.55 3.94
N ALA A 100 7.68 18.05 3.13
CA ALA A 100 6.45 17.41 3.60
C ALA A 100 6.55 15.88 3.72
N ALA A 101 7.35 15.24 2.86
CA ALA A 101 7.55 13.80 2.82
C ALA A 101 8.98 13.44 3.25
N ALA A 102 9.09 12.35 4.02
CA ALA A 102 10.37 11.82 4.46
C ALA A 102 11.10 11.16 3.28
N VAL A 103 12.23 11.75 2.88
CA VAL A 103 13.12 11.19 1.86
C VAL A 103 14.27 10.49 2.57
N GLY A 104 14.58 9.25 2.19
CA GLY A 104 15.69 8.50 2.78
C GLY A 104 17.03 9.23 2.61
N THR A 105 17.75 9.45 3.71
CA THR A 105 19.01 10.21 3.76
C THR A 105 20.26 9.38 3.52
N SER A 106 20.15 8.05 3.43
CA SER A 106 21.30 7.17 3.24
C SER A 106 21.64 6.99 1.77
N SER A 107 22.93 6.94 1.45
CA SER A 107 23.49 6.52 0.15
C SER A 107 23.01 5.13 -0.30
N TYR A 108 22.41 4.36 0.62
CA TYR A 108 21.77 3.07 0.37
C TYR A 108 20.24 3.14 0.29
N GLY A 109 19.61 4.31 0.26
CA GLY A 109 18.21 4.52 -0.14
C GLY A 109 17.18 3.67 0.61
N LYS A 110 17.24 3.61 1.94
CA LYS A 110 16.25 2.86 2.71
C LYS A 110 14.83 3.31 2.40
N SER A 111 13.92 2.34 2.28
CA SER A 111 12.49 2.64 2.11
C SER A 111 12.05 3.37 3.38
N THR A 112 11.33 4.48 3.28
CA THR A 112 10.87 5.25 4.45
C THR A 112 9.35 5.27 4.57
N THR A 113 8.67 5.13 3.43
CA THR A 113 7.22 5.15 3.33
C THR A 113 6.66 3.74 3.45
N LEU A 114 6.02 3.43 4.58
CA LEU A 114 5.36 2.14 4.83
C LEU A 114 3.86 2.16 4.53
N THR A 115 3.27 3.36 4.61
CA THR A 115 1.86 3.61 4.40
C THR A 115 1.66 4.72 3.39
N TYR A 116 0.60 4.61 2.60
CA TYR A 116 0.21 5.72 1.75
C TYR A 116 -0.20 6.96 2.55
N THR A 117 0.30 8.12 2.15
CA THR A 117 0.02 9.42 2.76
C THR A 117 -0.52 10.37 1.70
N SER A 118 -1.58 11.12 2.03
CA SER A 118 -2.16 12.12 1.14
C SER A 118 -1.53 13.50 1.35
N TYR A 119 -1.19 14.16 0.25
CA TYR A 119 -0.63 15.51 0.22
C TYR A 119 -1.50 16.42 -0.63
N ASN A 120 -1.97 17.53 -0.05
CA ASN A 120 -2.79 18.50 -0.75
C ASN A 120 -1.93 19.70 -1.18
N PHE A 121 -2.08 20.11 -2.42
CA PHE A 121 -1.44 21.32 -2.97
C PHE A 121 -2.30 21.94 -4.07
N THR A 122 -1.97 23.18 -4.44
CA THR A 122 -2.65 23.93 -5.50
C THR A 122 -1.66 24.28 -6.59
N HIS A 123 -2.02 24.04 -7.86
CA HIS A 123 -1.25 24.48 -9.01
C HIS A 123 -2.20 25.10 -10.05
N LEU A 124 -1.86 26.29 -10.55
CA LEU A 124 -2.69 27.07 -11.48
C LEU A 124 -4.17 27.14 -11.06
N ASN A 125 -4.44 27.48 -9.80
CA ASN A 125 -5.78 27.57 -9.18
C ASN A 125 -6.60 26.27 -9.10
N GLN A 126 -5.99 25.13 -9.48
CA GLN A 126 -6.57 23.79 -9.35
C GLN A 126 -6.00 23.10 -8.10
N ALA A 127 -6.91 22.56 -7.27
CA ALA A 127 -6.53 21.76 -6.11
C ALA A 127 -6.25 20.31 -6.53
N TYR A 128 -5.20 19.73 -5.96
CA TYR A 128 -4.78 18.36 -6.16
C TYR A 128 -4.58 17.65 -4.82
N THR A 129 -4.85 16.35 -4.80
CA THR A 129 -4.52 15.44 -3.71
C THR A 129 -3.64 14.34 -4.27
N ALA A 130 -2.35 14.36 -3.93
CA ALA A 130 -1.40 13.33 -4.31
C ALA A 130 -1.27 12.28 -3.21
N TYR A 131 -1.24 11.01 -3.60
CA TYR A 131 -1.06 9.89 -2.70
C TYR A 131 0.32 9.27 -2.95
N ASP A 132 1.25 9.50 -2.03
CA ASP A 132 2.58 8.89 -2.03
C ASP A 132 2.59 7.69 -1.09
N GLY A 133 3.29 6.62 -1.47
CA GLY A 133 3.22 5.34 -0.78
C GLY A 133 4.48 4.48 -0.97
N PRO A 134 4.49 3.30 -0.33
CA PRO A 134 5.56 2.33 -0.51
C PRO A 134 5.77 1.99 -1.99
N GLY A 135 7.02 1.76 -2.37
CA GLY A 135 7.32 1.23 -3.68
C GLY A 135 6.90 -0.24 -3.80
N LEU A 136 6.46 -0.65 -4.99
CA LEU A 136 6.28 -2.07 -5.30
C LEU A 136 7.60 -2.82 -5.13
N ASN A 137 7.52 -4.06 -4.66
CA ASN A 137 8.67 -4.86 -4.26
C ASN A 137 9.53 -4.08 -3.25
N ASP A 138 8.97 -3.77 -2.08
CA ASP A 138 9.71 -3.05 -1.03
C ASP A 138 11.08 -3.68 -0.82
N SER A 139 12.15 -2.93 -1.05
CA SER A 139 13.52 -3.46 -1.08
C SER A 139 13.97 -4.02 0.26
N GLU A 140 13.29 -3.64 1.35
CA GLU A 140 13.52 -4.15 2.70
C GLU A 140 12.47 -5.20 3.12
N CYS A 141 11.56 -5.58 2.22
CA CYS A 141 10.48 -6.54 2.45
C CYS A 141 9.61 -6.22 3.68
N ARG A 142 9.51 -4.95 4.09
CA ARG A 142 8.73 -4.54 5.27
C ARG A 142 7.25 -4.42 4.97
N VAL A 143 6.89 -4.25 3.70
CA VAL A 143 5.50 -4.24 3.22
C VAL A 143 5.36 -5.20 2.06
N SER A 144 4.44 -6.17 2.19
CA SER A 144 4.19 -7.12 1.11
C SER A 144 3.46 -6.44 -0.06
N ASN A 145 3.68 -6.90 -1.29
CA ASN A 145 2.93 -6.40 -2.45
C ASN A 145 1.41 -6.54 -2.27
N LYS A 146 0.96 -7.53 -1.51
CA LYS A 146 -0.45 -7.74 -1.17
C LYS A 146 -0.98 -6.61 -0.27
N ASP A 147 -0.20 -6.20 0.73
CA ASP A 147 -0.56 -5.07 1.59
C ASP A 147 -0.54 -3.74 0.83
N ILE A 148 0.44 -3.53 -0.07
CA ILE A 148 0.48 -2.34 -0.93
C ILE A 148 -0.79 -2.25 -1.79
N LYS A 149 -1.20 -3.35 -2.42
CA LYS A 149 -2.45 -3.42 -3.20
C LYS A 149 -3.66 -3.08 -2.34
N LYS A 150 -3.72 -3.62 -1.11
CA LYS A 150 -4.80 -3.32 -0.16
C LYS A 150 -4.86 -1.84 0.19
N GLN A 151 -3.71 -1.21 0.45
CA GLN A 151 -3.64 0.22 0.73
C GLN A 151 -4.10 1.06 -0.46
N ILE A 152 -3.69 0.73 -1.69
CA ILE A 152 -4.14 1.41 -2.91
C ILE A 152 -5.66 1.34 -3.03
N LEU A 153 -6.25 0.16 -2.87
CA LEU A 153 -7.71 -0.01 -2.92
C LEU A 153 -8.41 0.80 -1.84
N GLN A 154 -7.86 0.81 -0.62
CA GLN A 154 -8.41 1.60 0.48
C GLN A 154 -8.43 3.10 0.15
N ILE A 155 -7.35 3.64 -0.42
CA ILE A 155 -7.28 5.04 -0.86
C ILE A 155 -8.31 5.33 -1.95
N MET A 156 -8.42 4.46 -2.95
CA MET A 156 -9.36 4.66 -4.04
C MET A 156 -10.80 4.70 -3.51
N ILE A 157 -11.12 3.82 -2.57
CA ILE A 157 -12.46 3.67 -2.02
C ILE A 157 -12.80 4.77 -1.01
N GLU A 158 -11.91 5.03 -0.06
CA GLU A 158 -12.15 5.90 1.10
C GLU A 158 -11.55 7.29 0.87
N GLY A 159 -10.33 7.35 0.34
CA GLY A 159 -9.58 8.57 0.13
C GLY A 159 -10.15 9.46 -0.97
N PHE A 160 -10.60 8.88 -2.09
CA PHE A 160 -11.10 9.67 -3.23
C PHE A 160 -12.53 10.17 -3.03
N GLN A 161 -13.29 9.60 -2.07
CA GLN A 161 -14.67 9.98 -1.79
C GLN A 161 -15.57 9.95 -3.04
N GLY A 162 -15.31 8.99 -3.94
CA GLY A 162 -16.03 8.81 -5.20
C GLY A 162 -15.61 9.71 -6.36
N ALA A 163 -14.62 10.59 -6.16
CA ALA A 163 -14.00 11.33 -7.26
C ALA A 163 -13.08 10.42 -8.10
N ASP A 164 -12.98 10.71 -9.39
CA ASP A 164 -12.11 9.96 -10.31
C ASP A 164 -10.62 10.14 -9.98
N LEU A 165 -9.80 9.22 -10.49
CA LEU A 165 -8.34 9.36 -10.48
C LEU A 165 -7.90 10.09 -11.76
N GLN A 166 -7.33 11.29 -11.63
CA GLN A 166 -6.92 12.09 -12.79
C GLN A 166 -5.54 11.72 -13.33
N GLY A 167 -4.67 11.13 -12.50
CA GLY A 167 -3.33 10.73 -12.93
C GLY A 167 -2.75 9.61 -12.09
N LEU A 168 -2.20 8.60 -12.75
CA LEU A 168 -1.29 7.63 -12.15
C LEU A 168 0.13 8.00 -12.61
N LEU A 169 0.91 8.63 -11.74
CA LEU A 169 2.30 8.99 -12.06
C LEU A 169 3.18 7.76 -11.85
N PHE A 170 3.61 7.18 -12.96
CA PHE A 170 4.45 6.00 -12.99
C PHE A 170 5.92 6.43 -13.03
N PHE A 171 6.69 6.19 -11.96
CA PHE A 171 8.08 6.62 -11.93
C PHE A 171 9.00 5.52 -12.43
N GLN A 172 9.86 5.86 -13.39
CA GLN A 172 10.91 5.01 -13.91
C GLN A 172 12.25 5.72 -13.74
N SER A 173 13.10 5.20 -12.85
CA SER A 173 14.47 5.71 -12.69
C SER A 173 15.29 5.26 -13.88
N CYS A 174 15.90 6.21 -14.61
CA CYS A 174 16.83 5.91 -15.70
C CYS A 174 18.24 5.56 -15.20
N ALA A 175 18.57 5.90 -13.94
CA ALA A 175 19.88 5.64 -13.34
C ALA A 175 20.07 4.20 -12.81
N THR A 176 19.19 3.26 -13.15
CA THR A 176 19.30 1.85 -12.72
C THR A 176 19.44 0.95 -13.93
N ASP A 177 20.40 0.02 -13.88
CA ASP A 177 20.79 -0.87 -15.00
C ASP A 177 19.70 -1.87 -15.44
N HIS A 178 18.55 -1.89 -14.75
CA HIS A 178 17.44 -2.77 -15.06
C HIS A 178 16.19 -1.98 -15.41
N PHE A 179 15.94 -1.86 -16.71
CA PHE A 179 14.72 -1.31 -17.25
C PHE A 179 13.57 -2.32 -17.15
N MET A 180 12.84 -2.29 -16.03
CA MET A 180 11.74 -3.23 -15.73
C MET A 180 10.36 -2.59 -15.89
N MET A 181 10.24 -1.55 -16.72
CA MET A 181 9.01 -0.76 -16.86
C MET A 181 7.80 -1.63 -17.21
N ASN A 182 7.93 -2.54 -18.17
CA ASN A 182 6.84 -3.41 -18.62
C ASN A 182 6.30 -4.28 -17.48
N VAL A 183 7.17 -4.88 -16.68
CA VAL A 183 6.79 -5.72 -15.53
C VAL A 183 5.97 -4.92 -14.50
N TYR A 184 6.35 -3.68 -14.26
CA TYR A 184 5.65 -2.81 -13.30
C TYR A 184 4.37 -2.20 -13.87
N LEU A 185 4.33 -1.90 -15.18
CA LEU A 185 3.10 -1.50 -15.87
C LEU A 185 2.07 -2.63 -15.88
N GLU A 186 2.49 -3.87 -16.11
CA GLU A 186 1.64 -5.05 -15.98
C GLU A 186 1.08 -5.18 -14.57
N LYS A 187 1.89 -4.91 -13.54
CA LYS A 187 1.39 -4.86 -12.15
C LYS A 187 0.38 -3.74 -11.94
N ALA A 188 0.57 -2.56 -12.53
CA ALA A 188 -0.44 -1.49 -12.49
C ALA A 188 -1.75 -1.95 -13.14
N VAL A 189 -1.68 -2.52 -14.35
CA VAL A 189 -2.84 -3.07 -15.06
C VAL A 189 -3.52 -4.19 -14.27
N ALA A 190 -2.76 -5.03 -13.58
CA ALA A 190 -3.32 -6.08 -12.73
C ALA A 190 -4.04 -5.53 -11.49
N ILE A 191 -3.67 -4.33 -11.00
CA ILE A 191 -4.30 -3.70 -9.84
C ILE A 191 -5.52 -2.88 -10.24
N PHE A 192 -5.39 -2.05 -11.27
CA PHE A 192 -6.40 -1.06 -11.66
C PHE A 192 -7.27 -1.49 -12.84
N GLY A 193 -6.90 -2.54 -13.57
CA GLY A 193 -7.50 -2.94 -14.84
C GLY A 193 -6.84 -2.27 -16.06
N PRO A 194 -7.14 -2.73 -17.28
CA PRO A 194 -6.49 -2.26 -18.51
C PRO A 194 -6.73 -0.77 -18.82
N GLU A 195 -7.89 -0.23 -18.43
CA GLU A 195 -8.26 1.17 -18.67
C GLU A 195 -7.32 2.17 -18.00
N ILE A 196 -6.58 1.76 -16.96
CA ILE A 196 -5.65 2.64 -16.25
C ILE A 196 -4.56 3.22 -17.15
N LYS A 197 -4.22 2.55 -18.25
CA LYS A 197 -3.20 3.03 -19.20
C LYS A 197 -3.50 4.44 -19.72
N LYS A 198 -4.78 4.79 -19.89
CA LYS A 198 -5.23 6.12 -20.37
C LYS A 198 -5.06 7.23 -19.33
N THR A 199 -4.75 6.85 -18.09
CA THR A 199 -4.56 7.73 -16.93
C THR A 199 -3.09 7.77 -16.48
N ILE A 200 -2.19 7.03 -17.15
CA ILE A 200 -0.77 6.98 -16.79
C ILE A 200 0.01 8.11 -17.45
N VAL A 201 0.90 8.74 -16.67
CA VAL A 201 2.06 9.49 -17.17
C VAL A 201 3.32 8.83 -16.61
N VAL A 202 4.26 8.49 -17.47
CA VAL A 202 5.57 7.96 -17.06
C VAL A 202 6.52 9.13 -16.76
N LEU A 203 7.09 9.16 -15.55
CA LEU A 203 8.14 10.10 -15.18
C LEU A 203 9.49 9.40 -15.26
N LEU A 204 10.29 9.77 -16.26
CA LEU A 204 11.65 9.31 -16.46
C LEU A 204 12.59 10.12 -15.55
N THR A 205 12.89 9.57 -14.37
CA THR A 205 13.67 10.28 -13.35
C THR A 205 15.17 10.03 -13.46
N LYS A 206 15.98 11.00 -13.01
CA LYS A 206 17.45 10.93 -13.01
C LYS A 206 18.04 10.72 -14.42
N TYR A 207 17.31 11.15 -15.45
CA TYR A 207 17.70 10.93 -16.84
C TYR A 207 19.01 11.64 -17.22
N LYS A 208 19.34 12.78 -16.59
CA LYS A 208 20.59 13.51 -16.84
C LYS A 208 21.85 12.76 -16.41
N LYS A 209 21.72 11.79 -15.48
CA LYS A 209 22.83 10.98 -14.93
C LYS A 209 22.83 9.54 -15.49
N ALA A 210 21.90 9.23 -16.39
CA ALA A 210 21.74 7.91 -16.98
C ALA A 210 22.47 7.79 -18.32
N ASP A 211 22.70 6.56 -18.76
CA ASP A 211 23.14 6.29 -20.13
C ASP A 211 22.08 6.80 -21.14
N PRO A 212 22.47 7.61 -22.15
CA PRO A 212 21.53 8.14 -23.13
C PRO A 212 20.77 7.07 -23.90
N GLY A 213 21.39 5.91 -24.16
CA GLY A 213 20.76 4.77 -24.81
C GLY A 213 19.60 4.21 -23.99
N LEU A 214 19.78 4.05 -22.68
CA LEU A 214 18.71 3.62 -21.76
C LEU A 214 17.54 4.62 -21.70
N VAL A 215 17.83 5.92 -21.74
CA VAL A 215 16.78 6.95 -21.77
C VAL A 215 15.99 6.86 -23.07
N GLN A 216 16.66 6.70 -24.22
CA GLN A 216 15.98 6.57 -25.51
C GLN A 216 15.18 5.27 -25.60
N GLU A 217 15.69 4.16 -25.08
CA GLU A 217 14.95 2.90 -24.98
C GLU A 217 13.68 3.06 -24.14
N ALA A 218 13.76 3.79 -23.03
CA ALA A 218 12.60 4.07 -22.18
C ALA A 218 11.51 4.88 -22.89
N LYS A 219 11.92 5.93 -23.62
CA LYS A 219 11.02 6.75 -24.44
C LYS A 219 10.35 5.92 -25.53
N LYS A 220 11.15 5.19 -26.30
CA LYS A 220 10.68 4.29 -27.35
C LYS A 220 9.65 3.29 -26.81
N THR A 221 9.93 2.69 -25.65
CA THR A 221 8.98 1.76 -25.01
C THR A 221 7.67 2.46 -24.62
N CYS A 222 7.73 3.69 -24.12
CA CYS A 222 6.51 4.47 -23.83
C CYS A 222 5.71 4.75 -25.11
N GLU A 223 6.37 5.14 -26.19
CA GLU A 223 5.75 5.41 -27.49
C GLU A 223 5.09 4.17 -28.09
N GLU A 224 5.78 3.03 -28.07
CA GLU A 224 5.26 1.74 -28.56
C GLU A 224 4.00 1.28 -27.79
N ILE A 225 3.92 1.58 -26.49
CA ILE A 225 2.76 1.24 -25.65
C ILE A 225 1.68 2.34 -25.72
N GLY A 226 1.98 3.51 -26.29
CA GLY A 226 1.09 4.65 -26.36
C GLY A 226 0.91 5.38 -25.02
N LEU A 227 1.94 5.38 -24.17
CA LEU A 227 1.95 6.10 -22.89
C LEU A 227 2.58 7.48 -23.03
N LYS A 228 1.98 8.49 -22.39
CA LYS A 228 2.62 9.79 -22.22
C LYS A 228 3.78 9.68 -21.24
N PHE A 229 4.88 10.35 -21.53
CA PHE A 229 6.04 10.39 -20.63
C PHE A 229 6.62 11.80 -20.53
N LEU A 230 7.33 12.06 -19.43
CA LEU A 230 8.06 13.30 -19.16
C LEU A 230 9.42 12.97 -18.57
N GLU A 231 10.43 13.71 -19.01
CA GLU A 231 11.74 13.72 -18.36
C GLU A 231 11.65 14.58 -17.10
N TRP A 232 12.01 14.00 -15.96
CA TRP A 232 11.89 14.68 -14.67
C TRP A 232 13.22 14.67 -13.92
N GLU A 233 13.66 15.85 -13.51
CA GLU A 233 14.87 16.01 -12.70
C GLU A 233 14.55 16.90 -11.49
N SER A 234 15.12 16.54 -10.34
CA SER A 234 14.94 17.28 -9.09
C SER A 234 16.24 17.81 -8.50
N ILE A 235 17.37 17.37 -9.03
CA ILE A 235 18.71 17.72 -8.56
C ILE A 235 19.40 18.51 -9.69
N ASP A 236 20.17 19.53 -9.34
CA ASP A 236 20.97 20.30 -10.31
C ASP A 236 20.12 20.98 -11.40
N ILE A 237 18.94 21.52 -11.02
CA ILE A 237 18.09 22.33 -11.91
C ILE A 237 17.74 23.68 -11.28
N THR A 238 17.54 24.68 -12.13
CA THR A 238 17.15 26.03 -11.75
C THR A 238 15.67 26.08 -11.29
N PRO A 239 15.28 27.08 -10.47
CA PRO A 239 13.88 27.30 -10.11
C PRO A 239 12.96 27.46 -11.33
N GLU A 240 13.43 28.12 -12.39
CA GLU A 240 12.68 28.32 -13.63
C GLU A 240 12.45 27.00 -14.37
N GLU A 241 13.48 26.16 -14.52
CA GLU A 241 13.34 24.81 -15.09
C GLU A 241 12.39 23.95 -14.26
N MET A 242 12.45 24.06 -12.93
CA MET A 242 11.57 23.34 -12.03
C MET A 242 10.11 23.74 -12.21
N GLU A 243 9.81 25.04 -12.28
CA GLU A 243 8.45 25.52 -12.52
C GLU A 243 7.96 25.15 -13.93
N GLN A 244 8.84 25.13 -14.93
CA GLN A 244 8.50 24.65 -16.27
C GLN A 244 8.17 23.15 -16.28
N GLN A 245 8.93 22.32 -15.56
CA GLN A 245 8.64 20.89 -15.40
C GLN A 245 7.29 20.68 -14.69
N LYS A 246 7.00 21.42 -13.62
CA LYS A 246 5.69 21.37 -12.93
C LYS A 246 4.56 21.73 -13.88
N ARG A 247 4.67 22.85 -14.61
CA ARG A 247 3.65 23.28 -15.58
C ARG A 247 3.38 22.18 -16.60
N THR A 248 4.44 21.65 -17.22
CA THR A 248 4.35 20.58 -18.22
C THR A 248 3.70 19.32 -17.64
N LEU A 249 4.03 18.95 -16.40
CA LEU A 249 3.42 17.83 -15.69
C LEU A 249 1.91 18.00 -15.54
N PHE A 250 1.45 19.15 -15.02
CA PHE A 250 0.03 19.36 -14.80
C PHE A 250 -0.77 19.59 -16.08
N GLU A 251 -0.17 20.20 -17.10
CA GLU A 251 -0.74 20.26 -18.45
C GLU A 251 -0.92 18.85 -19.02
N THR A 252 0.10 17.99 -18.92
CA THR A 252 0.02 16.59 -19.34
C THR A 252 -1.08 15.84 -18.59
N ILE A 253 -1.15 15.95 -17.26
CA ILE A 253 -2.20 15.32 -16.44
C ILE A 253 -3.60 15.82 -16.86
N SER A 254 -3.73 17.10 -17.21
CA SER A 254 -5.02 17.68 -17.62
C SER A 254 -5.56 17.10 -18.93
N THR A 255 -4.67 16.54 -19.76
CA THR A 255 -5.01 15.90 -21.04
C THR A 255 -5.20 14.39 -20.94
N LEU A 256 -5.08 13.80 -19.74
CA LEU A 256 -5.35 12.37 -19.54
C LEU A 256 -6.85 12.08 -19.48
N THR A 257 -7.23 10.85 -19.80
CA THR A 257 -8.59 10.37 -19.51
C THR A 257 -8.63 9.89 -18.05
N PRO A 258 -9.45 10.51 -17.18
CA PRO A 258 -9.53 10.11 -15.78
C PRO A 258 -10.07 8.69 -15.63
N PHE A 259 -9.45 7.92 -14.74
CA PHE A 259 -9.91 6.59 -14.39
C PHE A 259 -11.18 6.70 -13.54
N GLN A 260 -12.27 6.17 -14.08
CA GLN A 260 -13.62 6.35 -13.56
C GLN A 260 -13.84 5.51 -12.30
N MET A 261 -14.07 6.18 -11.16
CA MET A 261 -14.28 5.46 -9.90
C MET A 261 -15.67 4.82 -9.77
N LYS A 262 -16.61 5.23 -10.61
CA LYS A 262 -17.98 4.70 -10.63
C LYS A 262 -18.01 3.17 -10.77
N ASP A 263 -17.13 2.61 -11.61
CA ASP A 263 -17.11 1.19 -11.90
C ASP A 263 -16.51 0.40 -10.74
N VAL A 264 -15.44 0.91 -10.13
CA VAL A 264 -14.85 0.32 -8.91
C VAL A 264 -15.86 0.32 -7.76
N LEU A 265 -16.59 1.42 -7.56
CA LEU A 265 -17.62 1.52 -6.52
C LEU A 265 -18.81 0.61 -6.79
N LYS A 266 -19.20 0.46 -8.07
CA LYS A 266 -20.22 -0.50 -8.49
C LYS A 266 -19.78 -1.93 -8.20
N TYR A 267 -18.59 -2.34 -8.62
CA TYR A 267 -18.08 -3.68 -8.33
C TYR A 267 -17.98 -3.96 -6.84
N ARG A 268 -17.53 -2.96 -6.05
CA ARG A 268 -17.55 -3.07 -4.59
C ARG A 268 -18.96 -3.37 -4.08
N ARG A 269 -19.96 -2.62 -4.53
CA ARG A 269 -21.37 -2.83 -4.14
C ARG A 269 -21.87 -4.21 -4.54
N ASP A 270 -21.63 -4.64 -5.78
CA ASP A 270 -22.06 -5.95 -6.27
C ASP A 270 -21.43 -7.09 -5.44
N ILE A 271 -20.15 -6.98 -5.07
CA ILE A 271 -19.44 -7.95 -4.20
C ILE A 271 -20.06 -7.98 -2.78
N VAL A 272 -20.34 -6.81 -2.21
CA VAL A 272 -20.96 -6.63 -0.88
C VAL A 272 -22.34 -7.29 -0.86
N GLU A 273 -23.16 -7.03 -1.87
CA GLU A 273 -24.52 -7.58 -2.00
C GLU A 273 -24.51 -9.09 -2.19
N GLN A 274 -23.62 -9.61 -3.04
CA GLN A 274 -23.48 -11.07 -3.23
C GLN A 274 -23.01 -11.76 -1.96
N ALA A 275 -22.04 -11.19 -1.24
CA ALA A 275 -21.58 -11.75 0.03
C ALA A 275 -22.71 -11.78 1.07
N PHE A 276 -23.56 -10.75 1.11
CA PHE A 276 -24.72 -10.73 1.99
C PHE A 276 -25.76 -11.79 1.60
N SER A 277 -26.06 -11.93 0.30
CA SER A 277 -26.95 -12.97 -0.22
C SER A 277 -26.45 -14.37 0.13
N LEU A 278 -25.16 -14.65 -0.07
CA LEU A 278 -24.55 -15.95 0.28
C LEU A 278 -24.65 -16.24 1.78
N LYS A 279 -24.39 -15.24 2.64
CA LYS A 279 -24.56 -15.38 4.08
C LYS A 279 -26.01 -15.73 4.46
N SER A 280 -26.99 -15.12 3.80
CA SER A 280 -28.41 -15.39 4.08
C SER A 280 -28.87 -16.78 3.63
N GLN A 281 -28.31 -17.29 2.53
CA GLN A 281 -28.67 -18.60 1.97
C GLN A 281 -27.97 -19.76 2.68
N ALA A 282 -26.80 -19.51 3.28
CA ALA A 282 -25.99 -20.52 3.91
C ALA A 282 -25.33 -19.98 5.20
N PRO A 283 -26.12 -19.70 6.25
CA PRO A 283 -25.62 -19.11 7.50
C PRO A 283 -24.55 -19.97 8.17
N ASP A 284 -24.64 -21.30 8.02
CA ASP A 284 -23.70 -22.26 8.61
C ASP A 284 -22.33 -22.33 7.92
N LEU A 285 -22.19 -21.73 6.73
CA LEU A 285 -20.89 -21.62 6.04
C LEU A 285 -19.96 -20.59 6.69
N VAL A 286 -20.50 -19.73 7.56
CA VAL A 286 -19.77 -18.67 8.25
C VAL A 286 -19.86 -18.94 9.75
N LYS A 287 -19.14 -19.96 10.23
CA LYS A 287 -18.96 -20.16 11.67
C LYS A 287 -17.88 -19.20 12.18
N GLU A 288 -18.28 -18.29 13.05
CA GLU A 288 -17.35 -17.46 13.81
C GLU A 288 -16.84 -18.28 15.01
N GLU A 289 -15.71 -18.96 14.84
CA GLU A 289 -15.02 -19.57 15.96
C GLU A 289 -14.14 -18.53 16.65
N VAL A 290 -14.38 -18.32 17.94
CA VAL A 290 -13.51 -17.50 18.79
C VAL A 290 -12.50 -18.44 19.41
N GLU A 291 -11.26 -18.42 18.93
CA GLU A 291 -10.15 -19.11 19.59
C GLU A 291 -9.48 -18.12 20.56
N GLU A 292 -9.48 -18.47 21.84
CA GLU A 292 -8.68 -17.78 22.84
C GLU A 292 -7.32 -18.49 22.93
N TYR A 293 -6.24 -17.76 22.70
CA TYR A 293 -4.90 -18.26 22.98
C TYR A 293 -4.12 -17.25 23.83
N LYS A 294 -3.24 -17.81 24.66
CA LYS A 294 -2.29 -17.03 25.44
C LYS A 294 -1.10 -16.71 24.54
N ASP A 295 -0.81 -15.43 24.37
CA ASP A 295 0.33 -14.95 23.62
C ASP A 295 1.31 -14.29 24.59
N THR A 296 2.60 -14.51 24.43
CA THR A 296 3.62 -13.89 25.27
C THR A 296 4.13 -12.67 24.55
N VAL A 297 3.81 -11.48 25.07
CA VAL A 297 4.22 -10.20 24.48
C VAL A 297 5.32 -9.61 25.34
N GLN A 298 6.38 -9.12 24.68
CA GLN A 298 7.45 -8.39 25.36
C GLN A 298 6.95 -7.01 25.77
N ASP A 299 6.84 -6.79 27.07
CA ASP A 299 6.54 -5.49 27.67
C ASP A 299 7.84 -4.84 28.14
N ILE A 300 7.94 -3.51 27.97
CA ILE A 300 9.13 -2.75 28.38
C ILE A 300 8.79 -2.02 29.66
N LYS A 301 9.34 -2.49 30.78
CA LYS A 301 9.24 -1.82 32.08
C LYS A 301 10.48 -1.01 32.36
N PHE A 302 10.30 0.23 32.76
CA PHE A 302 11.41 1.08 33.19
C PHE A 302 11.68 0.84 34.67
N VAL A 303 12.86 0.31 34.98
CA VAL A 303 13.33 0.11 36.35
C VAL A 303 14.26 1.27 36.70
N LYS A 304 14.05 1.86 37.87
CA LYS A 304 14.93 2.90 38.40
C LYS A 304 16.19 2.23 38.95
N GLU A 305 17.32 2.50 38.31
CA GLU A 305 18.64 2.10 38.78
C GLU A 305 19.47 3.35 39.10
N ASN A 306 20.42 3.21 40.01
CA ASN A 306 21.26 4.29 40.48
C ASN A 306 22.64 4.17 39.82
N LEU A 307 22.95 5.08 38.89
CA LEU A 307 24.24 5.10 38.20
C LEU A 307 25.24 5.87 39.05
N ASN A 308 26.24 5.17 39.59
CA ASN A 308 27.37 5.78 40.26
C ASN A 308 28.38 6.27 39.21
N VAL A 309 28.47 7.58 39.05
CA VAL A 309 29.41 8.23 38.14
C VAL A 309 30.50 8.93 38.95
N LYS A 310 31.77 8.67 38.61
CA LYS A 310 32.91 9.41 39.14
C LYS A 310 33.22 10.57 38.21
N ILE A 311 32.84 11.78 38.61
CA ILE A 311 33.06 12.98 37.82
C ILE A 311 34.39 13.60 38.25
N PRO A 312 35.40 13.69 37.36
CA PRO A 312 36.62 14.40 37.68
C PRO A 312 36.30 15.89 37.87
N TYR A 313 36.70 16.44 39.00
CA TYR A 313 36.49 17.84 39.32
C TYR A 313 37.82 18.46 39.73
N THR A 314 38.13 19.59 39.10
CA THR A 314 39.35 20.32 39.36
C THR A 314 39.01 21.71 39.85
N TYR A 315 39.62 22.13 40.95
CA TYR A 315 39.44 23.47 41.50
C TYR A 315 40.76 24.05 41.99
N GLU A 316 40.83 25.37 42.04
CA GLU A 316 41.98 26.07 42.60
C GLU A 316 41.80 26.27 44.09
N LYS A 317 42.83 25.91 44.86
CA LYS A 317 42.90 26.20 46.30
C LYS A 317 44.17 27.01 46.56
N PRO A 318 44.17 27.99 47.49
CA PRO A 318 45.37 28.70 47.88
C PRO A 318 46.48 27.74 48.33
N ARG A 319 47.73 28.01 47.94
CA ARG A 319 48.89 27.27 48.48
C ARG A 319 49.05 27.62 49.97
N GLY A 320 49.38 26.62 50.79
CA GLY A 320 49.72 26.88 52.19
C GLY A 320 51.08 27.58 52.33
N GLY A 321 51.31 28.26 53.47
CA GLY A 321 52.57 28.93 53.78
C GLY A 321 52.79 30.25 53.04
N LEU A 322 54.04 30.70 52.95
CA LEU A 322 54.44 31.98 52.35
C LEU A 322 53.94 32.17 50.90
N ALA A 323 53.84 31.10 50.11
CA ALA A 323 53.31 31.16 48.75
C ALA A 323 51.82 31.54 48.67
N GLY A 324 51.03 31.28 49.72
CA GLY A 324 49.64 31.69 49.81
C GLY A 324 49.45 33.18 50.15
N LEU A 325 50.40 33.77 50.90
CA LEU A 325 50.38 35.19 51.24
C LEU A 325 50.58 36.10 50.03
N PHE A 326 51.19 35.59 48.96
CA PHE A 326 51.37 36.29 47.68
C PHE A 326 50.34 35.88 46.61
N GLY A 327 49.22 35.27 47.00
CA GLY A 327 48.12 34.95 46.08
C GLY A 327 48.36 33.72 45.19
N GLY A 328 49.38 32.90 45.46
CA GLY A 328 49.63 31.69 44.69
C GLY A 328 48.56 30.61 44.93
N THR A 329 47.88 30.17 43.88
CA THR A 329 46.96 29.03 43.91
C THR A 329 47.65 27.73 43.48
N LYS A 330 47.07 26.60 43.85
CA LYS A 330 47.37 25.30 43.25
C LYS A 330 46.09 24.66 42.74
N THR A 331 46.19 24.06 41.57
CA THR A 331 45.14 23.23 40.99
C THR A 331 45.09 21.90 41.74
N VAL A 332 43.91 21.56 42.26
CA VAL A 332 43.65 20.28 42.92
C VAL A 332 42.63 19.53 42.07
N SER A 333 43.00 18.34 41.62
CA SER A 333 42.09 17.41 40.93
C SER A 333 41.60 16.37 41.91
N THR A 334 40.29 16.22 42.03
CA THR A 334 39.61 15.19 42.82
C THR A 334 38.53 14.51 41.97
N GLN A 335 37.91 13.46 42.49
CA GLN A 335 36.72 12.85 41.88
C GLN A 335 35.55 13.04 42.82
N VAL A 336 34.42 13.51 42.29
CA VAL A 336 33.15 13.56 43.01
C VAL A 336 32.34 12.35 42.56
N GLU A 337 31.92 11.52 43.52
CA GLU A 337 30.99 10.43 43.25
C GLU A 337 29.57 11.00 43.26
N ALA A 338 28.89 10.91 42.12
CA ALA A 338 27.50 11.30 41.96
C ALA A 338 26.66 10.04 41.73
N ASN A 339 25.54 9.94 42.45
CA ASN A 339 24.59 8.86 42.28
C ASN A 339 23.37 9.41 41.53
N ILE A 340 23.28 9.06 40.24
CA ILE A 340 22.28 9.62 39.32
C ILE A 340 21.20 8.55 39.10
N PRO A 341 19.94 8.80 39.48
CA PRO A 341 18.84 7.88 39.17
C PRO A 341 18.62 7.88 37.65
N ILE A 342 18.71 6.70 37.04
CA ILE A 342 18.43 6.46 35.63
C ILE A 342 17.27 5.47 35.50
N GLU A 343 16.49 5.62 34.43
CA GLU A 343 15.45 4.65 34.07
C GLU A 343 16.01 3.72 32.99
N LYS A 344 16.17 2.45 33.34
CA LYS A 344 16.67 1.42 32.43
C LYS A 344 15.50 0.57 31.92
N PRO A 345 15.34 0.40 30.60
CA PRO A 345 14.32 -0.49 30.07
C PRO A 345 14.70 -1.95 30.37
N VAL A 346 13.78 -2.67 30.98
CA VAL A 346 13.83 -4.11 31.19
C VAL A 346 12.72 -4.73 30.37
N ILE A 347 13.09 -5.66 29.48
CA ILE A 347 12.13 -6.41 28.69
C ILE A 347 11.62 -7.55 29.57
N THR A 348 10.31 -7.57 29.82
CA THR A 348 9.65 -8.66 30.55
C THR A 348 8.62 -9.32 29.65
N ASP A 349 8.61 -10.64 29.66
CA ASP A 349 7.58 -11.43 28.99
C ASP A 349 6.29 -11.35 29.79
N VAL A 350 5.22 -10.84 29.18
CA VAL A 350 3.89 -10.76 29.78
C VAL A 350 2.95 -11.65 28.97
N GLU A 351 2.33 -12.63 29.63
CA GLU A 351 1.22 -13.37 29.03
C GLU A 351 0.04 -12.42 28.83
N VAL A 352 -0.34 -12.20 27.58
CA VAL A 352 -1.54 -11.48 27.19
C VAL A 352 -2.51 -12.48 26.58
N THR A 353 -3.69 -12.61 27.17
CA THR A 353 -4.79 -13.33 26.53
C THR A 353 -5.33 -12.49 25.40
N LYS A 354 -5.02 -12.85 24.16
CA LYS A 354 -5.61 -12.21 22.98
C LYS A 354 -6.79 -13.04 22.53
N LYS A 355 -7.98 -12.42 22.49
CA LYS A 355 -9.14 -13.03 21.84
C LYS A 355 -9.04 -12.73 20.35
N TYR A 356 -8.75 -13.73 19.54
CA TYR A 356 -8.85 -13.60 18.10
C TYR A 356 -10.14 -14.27 17.62
N GLN A 357 -10.94 -13.54 16.84
CA GLN A 357 -11.95 -14.17 16.01
C GLN A 357 -11.24 -14.88 14.86
N LYS A 358 -11.02 -16.19 15.00
CA LYS A 358 -10.49 -17.01 13.93
C LYS A 358 -11.66 -17.43 13.06
N LYS A 359 -11.81 -16.78 11.91
CA LYS A 359 -12.76 -17.27 10.90
C LYS A 359 -12.22 -18.56 10.31
N THR A 360 -12.68 -19.67 10.82
CA THR A 360 -12.44 -20.99 10.24
C THR A 360 -13.06 -20.97 8.84
N GLN A 361 -12.21 -21.07 7.81
CA GLN A 361 -12.68 -21.43 6.48
C GLN A 361 -13.27 -22.83 6.58
N VAL A 362 -14.59 -22.92 6.59
CA VAL A 362 -15.22 -24.11 6.02
C VAL A 362 -14.75 -24.13 4.55
N LYS A 363 -14.13 -25.22 4.10
CA LYS A 363 -14.01 -25.55 2.67
C LYS A 363 -15.25 -26.37 2.30
N PRO A 364 -16.34 -25.77 1.77
CA PRO A 364 -17.20 -26.53 0.87
C PRO A 364 -16.43 -26.78 -0.43
N PRO A 365 -16.95 -27.62 -1.35
CA PRO A 365 -16.47 -27.65 -2.73
C PRO A 365 -16.82 -26.29 -3.36
N LEU A 366 -15.91 -25.33 -3.16
CA LEU A 366 -15.99 -23.92 -3.56
C LEU A 366 -16.23 -23.76 -5.06
N ASP A 367 -15.81 -24.77 -5.83
CA ASP A 367 -15.99 -24.92 -7.27
C ASP A 367 -17.46 -24.82 -7.70
N GLN A 368 -18.40 -25.22 -6.83
CA GLN A 368 -19.84 -25.18 -7.12
C GLN A 368 -20.44 -23.76 -7.05
N PHE A 369 -19.79 -22.83 -6.34
CA PHE A 369 -20.29 -21.46 -6.13
C PHE A 369 -19.47 -20.41 -6.89
N ILE A 370 -18.18 -20.69 -7.12
CA ILE A 370 -17.30 -19.81 -7.87
C ILE A 370 -17.66 -19.82 -9.36
N GLU A 371 -17.99 -20.97 -9.95
CA GLU A 371 -18.30 -21.05 -11.38
C GLU A 371 -19.53 -20.24 -11.81
N PRO A 372 -20.66 -20.26 -11.09
CA PRO A 372 -21.80 -19.40 -11.41
C PRO A 372 -21.48 -17.90 -11.31
N ALA A 373 -20.79 -17.45 -10.25
CA ALA A 373 -20.39 -16.05 -10.08
C ALA A 373 -19.38 -15.62 -11.15
N ARG A 374 -18.41 -16.47 -11.47
CA ARG A 374 -17.42 -16.30 -12.54
C ARG A 374 -18.09 -16.16 -13.90
N LYS A 375 -19.06 -17.01 -14.22
CA LYS A 375 -19.82 -16.95 -15.48
C LYS A 375 -20.64 -15.66 -15.61
N VAL A 376 -21.25 -15.18 -14.53
CA VAL A 376 -22.00 -13.91 -14.55
C VAL A 376 -21.09 -12.70 -14.77
N ILE A 377 -19.93 -12.67 -14.11
CA ILE A 377 -18.94 -11.59 -14.26
C ILE A 377 -18.36 -11.59 -15.69
N LEU A 378 -17.94 -12.75 -16.18
CA LEU A 378 -17.39 -12.89 -17.55
C LEU A 378 -18.43 -12.56 -18.62
N LYS A 379 -19.71 -12.94 -18.45
CA LYS A 379 -20.80 -12.58 -19.36
C LYS A 379 -21.04 -11.06 -19.41
N ARG A 380 -20.87 -10.34 -18.29
CA ARG A 380 -20.99 -8.87 -18.25
C ARG A 380 -19.79 -8.15 -18.87
N ILE A 381 -18.60 -8.73 -18.78
CA ILE A 381 -17.38 -8.19 -19.41
C ILE A 381 -17.42 -8.44 -20.92
N GLY A 382 -17.85 -9.64 -21.35
CA GLY A 382 -17.93 -10.01 -22.77
C GLY A 382 -19.07 -9.34 -23.56
N ASN A 383 -20.12 -8.85 -22.91
CA ASN A 383 -21.21 -8.13 -23.58
C ASN A 383 -20.97 -6.62 -23.73
N ASN A 384 -19.83 -6.10 -23.26
CA ASN A 384 -19.43 -4.69 -23.37
C ASN A 384 -18.16 -4.49 -24.23
N MET A 385 -17.71 -5.55 -24.90
CA MET A 385 -16.78 -5.52 -26.05
C MET A 385 -17.56 -5.96 -27.28
#